data_AF-A0A6G3TA41-F1
#
_entry.id   AF-A0A6G3TA41-F1
#
_cell.length_a   1.000
_cell.length_b   1.000
_cell.length_c   1.000
_cell.angle_alpha   90.00
_cell.angle_beta   90.00
_cell.angle_gamma   90.00
#
_symmetry.space_group_name_H-M   'P 1'
#
loop_
_entity.id
_entity.type
_entity.pdbx_description
1 polymer ?
#
loop_
_entity_poly.entity_id
_entity_poly.type
_entity_poly.pdbx_seq_one_letter_code
_entity_poly.pdbx_strand_id
1 'polypeptide(L)' 'DEKPGARVVGVHVPGPGYTAGLVRGDVLLAVGTTRVDSAADLAHAVARARPGKEVKLTVRHRSGGYQQLTAVPGVVT' A
#
# COMPACT_ATOMS: atom_id res chain seq x y z
N ASP A 1 -6.48 -5.03 -20.27
CA ASP A 1 -5.72 -3.81 -19.94
C ASP A 1 -5.65 -3.66 -18.42
N GLU A 2 -4.90 -4.54 -17.76
CA GLU A 2 -4.73 -4.47 -16.30
C GLU A 2 -3.43 -3.71 -16.04
N LYS A 3 -3.54 -2.44 -15.64
CA LYS A 3 -2.34 -1.68 -15.24
C LYS A 3 -1.82 -2.34 -13.96
N PRO A 4 -0.53 -2.71 -13.90
CA PRO A 4 0.03 -3.41 -12.76
C PRO A 4 -0.18 -2.59 -11.48
N GLY A 5 -0.63 -3.25 -10.42
CA GLY A 5 -0.79 -2.67 -9.09
C GLY A 5 -2.12 -2.97 -8.42
N ALA A 6 -2.16 -2.75 -7.12
CA ALA A 6 -3.37 -2.88 -6.31
C ALA A 6 -4.05 -1.51 -6.16
N ARG A 7 -5.27 -1.38 -6.68
CA ARG A 7 -6.02 -0.12 -6.55
C ARG A 7 -6.61 0.02 -5.14
N VAL A 8 -6.35 1.16 -4.52
CA VAL A 8 -6.87 1.51 -3.21
C VAL A 8 -8.33 1.98 -3.37
N VAL A 9 -9.27 1.14 -2.94
CA VAL A 9 -10.71 1.46 -2.97
C VAL A 9 -11.21 2.07 -1.65
N GLY A 10 -10.45 1.93 -0.57
CA GLY A 10 -10.73 2.50 0.73
C GLY A 10 -9.51 2.38 1.64
N VAL A 11 -9.46 3.24 2.66
CA VAL A 11 -8.39 3.24 3.67
C VAL A 11 -9.07 3.25 5.03
N HIS A 12 -8.65 2.34 5.91
CA HIS A 12 -9.19 2.27 7.26
C HIS A 12 -8.71 3.45 8.11
N VAL A 13 -9.62 4.05 8.87
CA VAL A 13 -9.36 5.23 9.71
C VAL A 13 -9.88 4.97 11.14
N PRO A 14 -9.04 5.07 12.17
CA PRO A 14 -7.57 5.23 12.10
C PRO A 14 -6.88 3.93 11.67
N GLY A 15 -5.81 4.01 10.88
CA GLY A 15 -5.05 2.83 10.49
C GLY A 15 -3.72 3.14 9.81
N PRO A 16 -2.83 2.13 9.63
CA PRO A 16 -1.49 2.31 9.07
C PRO A 16 -1.46 3.03 7.73
N GLY A 17 -2.38 2.68 6.82
CA GLY A 17 -2.49 3.33 5.52
C GLY A 17 -2.88 4.80 5.65
N TYR A 18 -3.84 5.12 6.53
CA TYR A 18 -4.27 6.49 6.75
C TYR A 18 -3.15 7.35 7.35
N THR A 19 -2.45 6.85 8.37
CA THR A 19 -1.29 7.53 8.96
C THR A 19 -0.16 7.72 7.96
N ALA A 20 0.03 6.78 7.04
CA ALA A 20 0.99 6.89 5.95
C ALA A 20 0.58 7.89 4.86
N GLY A 21 -0.66 8.39 4.87
CA GLY A 21 -1.17 9.32 3.85
C GLY A 21 -1.68 8.64 2.58
N LEU A 22 -2.03 7.35 2.63
CA LEU A 22 -2.73 6.69 1.53
C LEU A 22 -4.11 7.29 1.35
N VAL A 23 -4.51 7.48 0.09
CA VAL A 23 -5.84 7.95 -0.25
C VAL A 23 -6.54 7.01 -1.23
N ARG A 24 -7.88 7.04 -1.19
CA ARG A 24 -8.69 6.30 -2.16
C ARG A 24 -8.36 6.76 -3.57
N GLY A 25 -8.14 5.80 -4.47
CA GLY A 25 -7.80 6.04 -5.86
C GLY A 25 -6.31 5.91 -6.17
N ASP A 26 -5.46 5.80 -5.15
CA ASP A 26 -4.07 5.42 -5.31
C ASP A 26 -3.93 4.01 -5.88
N VAL A 27 -2.84 3.78 -6.59
CA VAL A 27 -2.45 2.46 -7.05
C VAL A 27 -1.15 2.08 -6.36
N LEU A 28 -1.18 1.02 -5.55
CA LEU A 28 0.01 0.47 -4.92
C LEU A 28 0.80 -0.36 -5.93
N LEU A 29 2.09 -0.08 -6.03
CA LEU A 29 3.01 -0.73 -6.96
C LEU A 29 4.07 -1.57 -6.27
N ALA A 30 4.40 -1.24 -5.01
CA ALA A 30 5.34 -2.01 -4.21
C ALA A 30 5.13 -1.81 -2.71
N VAL A 31 5.50 -2.84 -1.95
CA VAL A 31 5.57 -2.86 -0.48
C VAL A 31 6.97 -3.32 -0.09
N GLY A 32 7.78 -2.40 0.42
CA GLY A 32 9.19 -2.59 0.69
C GLY A 32 9.95 -2.91 -0.59
N THR A 33 10.50 -4.11 -0.67
CA THR A 33 11.19 -4.65 -1.85
C THR A 33 10.30 -5.54 -2.71
N THR A 34 9.05 -5.78 -2.30
CA THR A 34 8.10 -6.66 -2.99
C THR A 34 7.29 -5.85 -3.98
N ARG A 35 7.35 -6.24 -5.26
CA ARG A 35 6.50 -5.67 -6.31
C ARG A 35 5.06 -6.16 -6.13
N VAL A 36 4.11 -5.26 -6.35
CA VAL A 36 2.68 -5.56 -6.28
C VAL A 36 2.11 -5.32 -7.68
N ASP A 37 1.67 -6.39 -8.33
CA ASP A 37 1.03 -6.30 -9.64
C ASP A 37 -0.48 -6.57 -9.53
N SER A 38 -0.94 -7.23 -8.46
CA SER A 38 -2.35 -7.51 -8.17
C SER A 38 -2.74 -7.26 -6.71
N ALA A 39 -4.05 -7.27 -6.42
CA ALA A 39 -4.55 -7.20 -5.04
C ALA A 39 -4.11 -8.39 -4.18
N ALA A 40 -3.95 -9.58 -4.79
CA ALA A 40 -3.45 -10.76 -4.08
C ALA A 40 -1.98 -10.58 -3.67
N ASP A 41 -1.14 -10.01 -4.55
CA ASP A 41 0.26 -9.72 -4.25
C ASP A 41 0.37 -8.72 -3.10
N LEU A 42 -0.51 -7.72 -3.06
CA LEU A 42 -0.56 -6.77 -1.94
C LEU A 42 -0.85 -7.50 -0.62
N ALA A 43 -1.89 -8.32 -0.59
CA ALA A 43 -2.25 -9.08 0.61
C ALA A 43 -1.08 -9.97 1.08
N HIS A 44 -0.40 -10.65 0.15
CA HIS A 44 0.79 -11.44 0.46
C HIS A 44 1.97 -10.59 0.95
N ALA A 45 2.21 -9.42 0.34
CA ALA A 45 3.30 -8.54 0.74
C ALA A 45 3.09 -7.95 2.13
N VAL A 46 1.84 -7.57 2.46
CA VAL A 46 1.46 -7.10 3.80
C VAL A 46 1.56 -8.24 4.82
N ALA A 47 1.09 -9.44 4.49
CA ALA A 47 1.20 -10.61 5.38
C ALA A 47 2.67 -11.00 5.68
N ARG A 48 3.59 -10.75 4.74
CA ARG A 48 5.04 -10.93 4.92
C ARG A 48 5.71 -9.77 5.64
N ALA A 49 5.09 -8.58 5.64
CA ALA A 49 5.62 -7.42 6.33
C ALA A 49 5.54 -7.65 7.84
N ARG A 50 6.62 -7.36 8.55
CA ARG A 50 6.66 -7.56 10.01
C ARG A 50 5.82 -6.48 10.69
N PRO A 51 4.84 -6.84 11.54
CA PRO A 51 4.11 -5.86 12.32
C PRO A 51 5.04 -5.01 13.18
N GLY A 52 4.71 -3.73 13.33
CA GLY A 52 5.53 -2.78 14.11
C GLY A 52 6.82 -2.32 13.43
N LYS A 53 7.15 -2.83 12.24
CA LYS A 53 8.30 -2.36 11.46
C LYS A 53 7.83 -1.46 10.32
N GLU A 54 8.46 -0.31 10.16
CA GLU A 54 8.22 0.56 9.00
C GLU A 54 8.47 -0.18 7.68
N VAL A 55 7.52 -0.01 6.76
CA VAL A 55 7.60 -0.48 5.38
C VAL A 55 7.36 0.69 4.43
N LYS A 56 8.19 0.78 3.40
CA LYS A 56 8.01 1.77 2.34
C LYS A 56 6.96 1.28 1.35
N LEU A 57 6.00 2.11 1.01
CA LEU A 57 4.97 1.84 0.01
C LEU A 57 5.26 2.73 -1.20
N THR A 58 5.31 2.14 -2.38
CA THR A 58 5.38 2.92 -3.63
C THR A 58 3.98 3.00 -4.20
N VAL A 59 3.45 4.21 -4.31
CA VAL A 59 2.10 4.47 -4.80
C VAL A 59 2.13 5.37 -6.02
N ARG A 60 1.14 5.21 -6.88
CA ARG A 60 0.83 6.16 -7.95
C ARG A 60 -0.51 6.81 -7.66
N HIS A 61 -0.48 8.12 -7.49
CA HIS A 61 -1.67 8.95 -7.32
C HIS A 61 -2.52 8.96 -8.58
N ARG A 62 -3.80 9.29 -8.43
CA ARG A 62 -4.70 9.47 -9.57
C ARG A 62 -4.21 10.54 -10.55
N SER A 63 -3.48 11.55 -10.06
CA SER A 63 -2.84 12.59 -10.87
C SER A 63 -1.70 12.08 -11.77
N GLY A 64 -1.25 10.83 -11.56
CA GLY A 64 -0.13 10.22 -12.29
C GLY A 64 1.23 10.34 -11.58
N GLY A 65 1.31 11.12 -10.50
CA GLY A 65 2.52 11.25 -9.69
C GLY A 65 2.83 9.99 -8.89
N TYR A 66 4.12 9.65 -8.82
CA TYR A 66 4.61 8.58 -7.95
C TYR A 66 4.98 9.19 -6.59
N GLN A 67 4.62 8.50 -5.52
CA GLN A 67 4.97 8.90 -4.17
C GLN A 67 5.41 7.68 -3.38
N GLN A 68 6.40 7.89 -2.51
CA GLN A 68 6.82 6.89 -1.55
C GLN A 68 6.27 7.27 -0.19
N LEU A 69 5.51 6.37 0.41
CA LEU A 69 4.91 6.52 1.73
C LEU A 69 5.59 5.56 2.70
N THR A 70 5.59 5.89 3.99
CA THR A 70 6.05 4.98 5.03
C THR A 70 4.86 4.60 5.88
N ALA A 71 4.57 3.31 5.99
CA ALA A 71 3.53 2.79 6.86
C ALA A 71 4.14 1.84 7.88
N VAL A 72 3.56 1.77 9.08
CA VAL A 72 3.88 0.75 10.07
C VAL A 72 2.74 -0.25 10.09
N PRO A 73 2.88 -1.45 9.50
CA PRO A 73 1.83 -2.45 9.53
C PRO A 73 1.51 -2.79 10.99
N GLY A 74 0.27 -2.53 11.39
CA GLY A 74 -0.29 -2.99 12.64
C GLY A 74 -1.11 -4.25 12.39
N VAL A 75 -1.33 -5.04 13.44
CA VAL A 75 -2.37 -6.06 13.40
C VAL A 75 -3.70 -5.31 13.40
N VAL A 76 -4.46 -5.43 12.33
CA VAL A 76 -5.86 -4.98 12.33
C VAL A 76 -6.63 -6.02 13.13
N THR A 77 -6.99 -5.69 14.37
CA THR A 77 -7.99 -6.42 15.17
C THR A 77 -9.39 -6.01 14.76
#